data_AF-A0A4R5X3B0-F1
#
_entry.id   AF-A0A4R5X3B0-F1
#
_cell.length_a   1.000
_cell.length_b   1.000
_cell.length_c   1.000
_cell.angle_alpha   90.00
_cell.angle_beta   90.00
_cell.angle_gamma   90.00
#
_symmetry.space_group_name_H-M   'P 1'
#
loop_
_entity.id
_entity.type
_entity.pdbx_description
1 polymer ?
#
loop_
_entity_poly.entity_id
_entity_poly.type
_entity_poly.pdbx_seq_one_letter_code
_entity_poly.pdbx_strand_id
1 'polypeptide(L)'
;MLTLGGGAGTARIDPNSLVKVKLIEQESFESAAFDQLRFNLHTSLTGPRRRLAIFVHGFGGSGYCTWAGFPAMMFDGFACEPADVAIFDYPSGLRALSKGGARLRAHSRRLAAGILELSGFYESIHFFCHSLGGLVGQRAVIDFLIDSSSSHAAKPNSTVAAIYAFACPRAGTGLAHPVLSPFVREFRWLGRFSDECEEIERYFSNHVESRNIGGTVGQTYLIPRYVCRGAADGVVNSFSAAFGIPSSQIEDLAGDHTDIAKPTDSDFPQVRWACKSMAEIESNRDQWIRQTNHDANFRPQKADSSHVYTAQIHNYTADSVWDRAYNVARQMALRSGITVHDSDEPTASSDQLDLMVAVHDSNKVLSGASQAGDDSSSTLVQQAHNRQNEHRRLIVGFAPVGINHEPAAEVIRSWLDTGLEPLSRTFVEGAQAPDGFIKVVLRWILLLVGRDPTKPPPAPLPTNDRSQLLPTSVDEYFGDLR
;
A
#
# COMPACT_ATOMS: atom_id res chain seq x y z
N MET A 1 16.37 5.08 34.43
CA MET A 1 14.95 5.00 34.09
C MET A 1 14.45 6.44 33.96
N LEU A 2 14.67 7.05 32.78
CA LEU A 2 14.25 8.41 32.45
C LEU A 2 12.97 8.29 31.63
N THR A 3 11.86 8.74 32.19
CA THR A 3 10.57 8.83 31.51
C THR A 3 10.63 9.95 30.47
N LEU A 4 10.96 9.61 29.22
CA LEU A 4 10.68 10.46 28.05
C LEU A 4 9.17 10.40 27.76
N GLY A 5 8.39 11.03 28.64
CA GLY A 5 6.94 11.21 28.53
C GLY A 5 6.59 12.69 28.38
N GLY A 6 7.44 13.46 27.70
CA GLY A 6 7.07 14.81 27.28
C GLY A 6 6.01 14.68 26.20
N GLY A 7 4.73 14.76 26.60
CA GLY A 7 3.64 14.94 25.64
C GLY A 7 4.03 16.11 24.74
N ALA A 8 4.07 15.87 23.43
CA ALA A 8 4.30 16.92 22.46
C ALA A 8 3.14 17.93 22.58
N GLY A 9 3.26 18.86 23.52
CA GLY A 9 2.44 20.05 23.54
C GLY A 9 2.71 20.74 22.22
N THR A 10 1.70 20.80 21.36
CA THR A 10 1.80 21.46 20.07
C THR A 10 2.16 22.92 20.34
N ALA A 11 3.42 23.29 20.13
CA ALA A 11 3.84 24.67 20.30
C ALA A 11 3.14 25.52 19.24
N ARG A 12 2.69 26.72 19.61
CA ARG A 12 2.17 27.69 18.64
C ARG A 12 3.25 27.92 17.57
N ILE A 13 2.84 27.89 16.30
CA ILE A 13 3.75 28.07 15.18
C ILE A 13 4.25 29.50 15.18
N ASP A 14 5.57 29.71 15.22
CA ASP A 14 6.16 31.04 15.07
C ASP A 14 5.97 31.49 13.60
N PRO A 15 5.28 32.61 13.33
CA PRO A 15 5.08 33.12 11.97
C PRO A 15 6.39 33.29 11.18
N ASN A 16 7.50 33.58 11.87
CA ASN A 16 8.81 33.78 11.23
C ASN A 16 9.55 32.48 10.91
N SER A 17 9.08 31.34 11.42
CA SER A 17 9.68 30.03 11.15
C SER A 17 9.27 29.45 9.80
N LEU A 18 8.18 29.97 9.20
CA LEU A 18 7.64 29.49 7.94
C LEU A 18 8.13 30.36 6.77
N VAL A 19 8.82 29.73 5.82
CA VAL A 19 9.35 30.36 4.60
C VAL A 19 8.68 29.84 3.32
N LYS A 20 7.91 28.74 3.38
CA LYS A 20 7.18 28.18 2.23
C LYS A 20 5.68 28.35 2.34
N VAL A 21 5.18 28.75 3.51
CA VAL A 21 3.76 28.86 3.81
C VAL A 21 3.46 30.20 4.47
N LYS A 22 2.39 30.87 4.02
CA LYS A 22 1.88 32.10 4.63
C LYS A 22 0.95 31.75 5.79
N LEU A 23 1.35 32.06 7.01
CA LEU A 23 0.52 31.88 8.20
C LEU A 23 -0.56 32.98 8.31
N ILE A 24 -1.78 32.56 8.64
CA ILE A 24 -2.94 33.40 8.92
C ILE A 24 -3.56 32.87 10.20
N GLU A 25 -3.53 33.65 11.26
CA GLU A 25 -4.19 33.31 12.52
C GLU A 25 -5.57 33.98 12.57
N GLN A 26 -6.61 33.20 12.88
CA GLN A 26 -8.00 33.68 12.89
C GLN A 26 -8.89 32.89 13.84
N GLU A 27 -10.01 33.48 14.29
CA GLU A 27 -10.99 32.81 15.15
C GLU A 27 -11.93 31.91 14.36
N SER A 28 -12.39 32.39 13.19
CA SER A 28 -13.22 31.69 12.23
C SER A 28 -12.55 31.68 10.86
N PHE A 29 -12.91 30.73 10.00
CA PHE A 29 -12.28 30.65 8.69
C PHE A 29 -12.69 31.79 7.76
N GLU A 30 -11.72 32.63 7.39
CA GLU A 30 -11.87 33.62 6.32
C GLU A 30 -10.86 33.40 5.19
N SER A 31 -11.30 33.64 3.95
CA SER A 31 -10.41 33.58 2.79
C SER A 31 -9.47 34.78 2.78
N ALA A 32 -8.18 34.53 2.51
CA ALA A 32 -7.17 35.58 2.44
C ALA A 32 -6.47 35.61 1.07
N ALA A 33 -6.01 36.79 0.65
CA ALA A 33 -5.23 36.93 -0.57
C ALA A 33 -3.94 36.09 -0.50
N PHE A 34 -3.63 35.40 -1.59
CA PHE A 34 -2.37 34.67 -1.76
C PHE A 34 -1.22 35.63 -2.05
N ASP A 35 -0.06 35.32 -1.46
CA ASP A 35 1.21 35.94 -1.81
C ASP A 35 1.94 35.16 -2.93
N GLN A 36 3.27 35.30 -3.01
CA GLN A 36 4.09 34.59 -3.99
C GLN A 36 4.25 33.09 -3.68
N LEU A 37 4.12 32.70 -2.41
CA LEU A 37 4.20 31.31 -1.96
C LEU A 37 3.00 30.52 -2.46
N ARG A 38 1.84 31.19 -2.54
CA ARG A 38 0.56 30.60 -2.99
C ARG A 38 0.09 29.44 -2.10
N PHE A 39 0.51 29.45 -0.85
CA PHE A 39 0.14 28.44 0.13
C PHE A 39 -0.21 29.14 1.44
N ASN A 40 -1.50 29.23 1.72
CA ASN A 40 -2.00 29.91 2.91
C ASN A 40 -2.34 28.87 3.96
N LEU A 41 -1.77 28.99 5.16
CA LEU A 41 -2.11 28.18 6.32
C LEU A 41 -2.94 29.02 7.29
N HIS A 42 -4.16 28.59 7.50
CA HIS A 42 -5.11 29.14 8.44
C HIS A 42 -5.03 28.36 9.74
N THR A 43 -4.73 29.05 10.83
CA THR A 43 -4.60 28.46 12.18
C THR A 43 -5.58 29.09 13.16
N SER A 44 -6.06 28.27 14.09
CA SER A 44 -7.01 28.69 15.11
C SER A 44 -6.35 29.49 16.23
N LEU A 45 -6.95 30.63 16.60
CA LEU A 45 -6.53 31.40 17.78
C LEU A 45 -6.89 30.74 19.11
N THR A 46 -7.81 29.77 19.13
CA THR A 46 -8.27 29.09 20.36
C THR A 46 -7.29 28.03 20.86
N GLY A 47 -6.20 27.79 20.14
CA GLY A 47 -5.15 26.86 20.55
C GLY A 47 -4.59 26.05 19.39
N PRO A 48 -3.39 25.48 19.58
CA PRO A 48 -2.68 24.74 18.55
C PRO A 48 -3.38 23.43 18.22
N ARG A 49 -3.57 23.14 16.92
CA ARG A 49 -4.20 21.90 16.44
C ARG A 49 -3.14 20.87 16.06
N ARG A 50 -3.47 19.58 16.20
CA ARG A 50 -2.60 18.46 15.81
C ARG A 50 -2.82 18.03 14.36
N ARG A 51 -3.99 18.38 13.81
CA ARG A 51 -4.46 18.00 12.48
C ARG A 51 -4.42 19.18 11.51
N LEU A 52 -4.01 18.90 10.28
CA LEU A 52 -4.03 19.83 9.16
C LEU A 52 -4.82 19.24 7.99
N ALA A 53 -5.76 20.01 7.42
CA ALA A 53 -6.41 19.70 6.16
C ALA A 53 -5.85 20.58 5.02
N ILE A 54 -5.23 19.97 4.02
CA ILE A 54 -4.66 20.66 2.86
C ILE A 54 -5.59 20.52 1.66
N PHE A 55 -6.08 21.64 1.14
CA PHE A 55 -6.97 21.69 -0.01
C PHE A 55 -6.22 22.08 -1.30
N VAL A 56 -6.36 21.25 -2.34
CA VAL A 56 -5.66 21.37 -3.63
C VAL A 56 -6.67 21.38 -4.78
N HIS A 57 -6.84 22.56 -5.40
CA HIS A 57 -7.86 22.75 -6.43
C HIS A 57 -7.52 22.10 -7.79
N GLY A 58 -8.53 21.94 -8.64
CA GLY A 58 -8.42 21.35 -9.98
C GLY A 58 -8.08 22.32 -11.12
N PHE A 59 -8.27 21.85 -12.35
CA PHE A 59 -8.04 22.62 -13.59
C PHE A 59 -9.00 23.81 -13.71
N GLY A 60 -8.46 25.01 -13.95
CA GLY A 60 -9.25 26.24 -14.08
C GLY A 60 -9.85 26.75 -12.77
N GLY A 61 -9.68 26.03 -11.66
CA GLY A 61 -10.12 26.43 -10.33
C GLY A 61 -9.21 27.47 -9.68
N SER A 62 -9.53 27.77 -8.42
CA SER A 62 -8.67 28.57 -7.52
C SER A 62 -8.72 27.99 -6.12
N GLY A 63 -7.71 28.33 -5.31
CA GLY A 63 -7.54 27.83 -3.95
C GLY A 63 -8.83 27.82 -3.12
N TYR A 64 -9.56 28.94 -3.03
CA TYR A 64 -10.78 29.01 -2.21
C TYR A 64 -12.07 28.69 -3.01
N CYS A 65 -12.19 29.15 -4.26
CA CYS A 65 -13.45 29.05 -4.98
C CYS A 65 -13.83 27.60 -5.35
N THR A 66 -12.84 26.72 -5.51
CA THR A 66 -13.11 25.30 -5.82
C THR A 66 -13.84 24.59 -4.69
N TRP A 67 -13.58 24.98 -3.44
CA TRP A 67 -14.05 24.26 -2.25
C TRP A 67 -15.22 24.93 -1.53
N ALA A 68 -15.56 26.17 -1.91
CA ALA A 68 -16.64 26.93 -1.29
C ALA A 68 -16.54 26.93 0.25
N GLY A 69 -17.57 26.48 0.96
CA GLY A 69 -17.60 26.44 2.44
C GLY A 69 -16.84 25.26 3.06
N PHE A 70 -16.37 24.29 2.28
CA PHE A 70 -15.77 23.08 2.83
C PHE A 70 -14.56 23.34 3.75
N PRO A 71 -13.62 24.24 3.41
CA PRO A 71 -12.48 24.51 4.28
C PRO A 71 -12.90 25.13 5.61
N ALA A 72 -13.90 26.02 5.61
CA ALA A 72 -14.46 26.57 6.85
C ALA A 72 -15.07 25.46 7.72
N MET A 73 -15.76 24.49 7.10
CA MET A 73 -16.37 23.40 7.85
C MET A 73 -15.37 22.53 8.62
N MET A 74 -14.18 22.33 8.04
CA MET A 74 -13.07 21.60 8.66
C MET A 74 -12.34 22.44 9.72
N PHE A 75 -12.20 23.75 9.47
CA PHE A 75 -11.56 24.68 10.38
C PHE A 75 -12.34 24.89 11.68
N ASP A 76 -13.65 25.08 11.56
CA ASP A 76 -14.54 25.34 12.70
C ASP A 76 -14.98 24.05 13.41
N GLY A 77 -14.75 22.88 12.79
CA GLY A 77 -15.04 21.56 13.37
C GLY A 77 -16.53 21.24 13.52
N PHE A 78 -17.36 21.59 12.52
CA PHE A 78 -18.81 21.38 12.61
C PHE A 78 -19.22 19.89 12.66
N ALA A 79 -18.46 19.01 12.01
CA ALA A 79 -18.79 17.58 11.90
C ALA A 79 -17.68 16.63 12.42
N CYS A 80 -16.51 17.16 12.76
CA CYS A 80 -15.40 16.44 13.37
C CYS A 80 -14.57 17.41 14.22
N GLU A 81 -13.57 16.88 14.93
CA GLU A 81 -12.63 17.71 15.67
C GLU A 81 -12.02 18.79 14.75
N PRO A 82 -11.93 20.06 15.17
CA PRO A 82 -11.41 21.13 14.34
C PRO A 82 -9.96 20.86 13.89
N ALA A 83 -9.65 21.21 12.65
CA ALA A 83 -8.31 21.12 12.09
C ALA A 83 -7.82 22.50 11.64
N ASP A 84 -6.51 22.73 11.68
CA ASP A 84 -5.96 23.84 10.91
C ASP A 84 -6.13 23.53 9.41
N VAL A 85 -6.20 24.57 8.59
CA VAL A 85 -6.54 24.42 7.16
C VAL A 85 -5.51 25.11 6.32
N ALA A 86 -4.92 24.41 5.35
CA ALA A 86 -4.08 25.03 4.36
C ALA A 86 -4.67 24.96 2.96
N ILE A 87 -4.65 26.08 2.25
CA ILE A 87 -5.16 26.20 0.88
C ILE A 87 -3.98 26.40 -0.06
N PHE A 88 -3.82 25.50 -1.02
CA PHE A 88 -2.77 25.60 -2.04
C PHE A 88 -3.36 26.07 -3.37
N ASP A 89 -2.85 27.19 -3.88
CA ASP A 89 -3.25 27.77 -5.16
C ASP A 89 -2.13 27.64 -6.20
N TYR A 90 -2.48 27.27 -7.42
CA TYR A 90 -1.55 27.25 -8.53
C TYR A 90 -2.24 27.65 -9.83
N PRO A 91 -1.54 28.33 -10.75
CA PRO A 91 -2.12 28.66 -12.04
C PRO A 91 -2.40 27.36 -12.83
N SER A 92 -3.65 27.15 -13.23
CA SER A 92 -4.08 26.07 -14.11
C SER A 92 -5.11 26.57 -15.13
N GLY A 93 -5.23 25.89 -16.27
CA GLY A 93 -6.18 26.24 -17.32
C GLY A 93 -5.96 27.65 -17.86
N LEU A 94 -7.03 28.45 -18.01
CA LEU A 94 -6.92 29.81 -18.54
C LEU A 94 -5.98 30.70 -17.72
N ARG A 95 -5.89 30.48 -16.40
CA ARG A 95 -4.96 31.20 -15.51
C ARG A 95 -3.49 30.93 -15.86
N ALA A 96 -3.21 29.74 -16.39
CA ALA A 96 -1.86 29.34 -16.79
C ALA A 96 -1.50 29.73 -18.23
N LEU A 97 -2.49 29.88 -19.12
CA LEU A 97 -2.25 30.28 -20.50
C LEU A 97 -1.53 31.62 -20.60
N SER A 98 -1.91 32.60 -19.76
CA SER A 98 -1.24 33.91 -19.67
C SER A 98 0.26 33.83 -19.31
N LYS A 99 0.74 32.67 -18.87
CA LYS A 99 2.11 32.42 -18.39
C LYS A 99 2.83 31.31 -19.17
N GLY A 100 2.31 30.90 -20.33
CA GLY A 100 2.90 29.83 -21.15
C GLY A 100 2.60 28.40 -20.68
N GLY A 101 1.50 28.22 -19.94
CA GLY A 101 1.00 26.92 -19.45
C GLY A 101 1.49 26.56 -18.03
N ALA A 102 0.81 25.60 -17.39
CA ALA A 102 1.15 25.24 -16.02
C ALA A 102 2.38 24.34 -15.96
N ARG A 103 3.29 24.63 -15.03
CA ARG A 103 4.45 23.77 -14.73
C ARG A 103 4.10 22.85 -13.57
N LEU A 104 3.21 21.88 -13.80
CA LEU A 104 2.61 21.07 -12.74
C LEU A 104 3.64 20.38 -11.83
N ARG A 105 4.71 19.79 -12.37
CA ARG A 105 5.82 19.22 -11.55
C ARG A 105 6.45 20.26 -10.61
N ALA A 106 6.61 21.52 -11.06
CA ALA A 106 7.15 22.57 -10.22
C ALA A 106 6.16 23.00 -9.11
N HIS A 107 4.86 22.95 -9.39
CA HIS A 107 3.83 23.20 -8.38
C HIS A 107 3.75 22.05 -7.35
N SER A 108 3.81 20.79 -7.79
CA SER A 108 3.90 19.63 -6.88
C SER A 108 5.11 19.69 -5.96
N ARG A 109 6.30 20.03 -6.49
CA ARG A 109 7.51 20.20 -5.66
C ARG A 109 7.40 21.35 -4.67
N ARG A 110 6.76 22.46 -5.06
CA ARG A 110 6.51 23.57 -4.14
C ARG A 110 5.57 23.15 -3.00
N LEU A 111 4.49 22.44 -3.34
CA LEU A 111 3.58 21.89 -2.35
C LEU A 111 4.33 20.91 -1.43
N ALA A 112 5.14 20.00 -1.98
CA ALA A 112 5.97 19.06 -1.21
C ALA A 112 6.90 19.76 -0.21
N ALA A 113 7.57 20.84 -0.64
CA ALA A 113 8.41 21.64 0.25
C ALA A 113 7.61 22.30 1.40
N GLY A 114 6.38 22.74 1.12
CA GLY A 114 5.47 23.21 2.16
C GLY A 114 5.03 22.10 3.12
N ILE A 115 4.73 20.90 2.62
CA ILE A 115 4.42 19.72 3.47
C ILE A 115 5.59 19.42 4.40
N LEU A 116 6.82 19.43 3.88
CA LEU A 116 8.02 19.17 4.66
C LEU A 116 8.22 20.19 5.77
N GLU A 117 7.95 21.46 5.51
CA GLU A 117 7.99 22.52 6.53
C GLU A 117 6.89 22.32 7.58
N LEU A 118 5.68 21.94 7.17
CA LEU A 118 4.54 21.74 8.07
C LEU A 118 4.60 20.43 8.86
N SER A 119 5.33 19.41 8.39
CA SER A 119 5.36 18.07 9.00
C SER A 119 5.98 18.05 10.41
N GLY A 120 6.72 19.08 10.79
CA GLY A 120 7.26 19.26 12.13
C GLY A 120 6.25 19.84 13.14
N PHE A 121 5.12 20.39 12.68
CA PHE A 121 4.12 21.04 13.52
C PHE A 121 2.83 20.23 13.69
N TYR A 122 2.53 19.37 12.71
CA TYR A 122 1.32 18.55 12.71
C TYR A 122 1.63 17.07 12.84
N GLU A 123 0.70 16.32 13.42
CA GLU A 123 0.81 14.86 13.53
C GLU A 123 0.07 14.13 12.41
N SER A 124 -1.01 14.75 11.91
CA SER A 124 -1.84 14.21 10.85
C SER A 124 -2.14 15.28 9.79
N ILE A 125 -1.66 15.05 8.57
CA ILE A 125 -1.93 15.89 7.40
C ILE A 125 -2.86 15.14 6.44
N HIS A 126 -4.04 15.69 6.20
CA HIS A 126 -5.06 15.14 5.32
C HIS A 126 -5.16 15.96 4.04
N PHE A 127 -5.07 15.31 2.89
CA PHE A 127 -5.18 15.98 1.59
C PHE A 127 -6.60 15.92 1.04
N PHE A 128 -7.16 17.06 0.66
CA PHE A 128 -8.39 17.18 -0.09
C PHE A 128 -8.04 17.69 -1.48
N CYS A 129 -8.16 16.84 -2.48
CA CYS A 129 -7.72 17.14 -3.82
C CYS A 129 -8.87 17.01 -4.81
N HIS A 130 -9.04 18.01 -5.69
CA HIS A 130 -10.10 18.01 -6.69
C HIS A 130 -9.55 17.86 -8.10
N SER A 131 -10.11 16.96 -8.92
CA SER A 131 -9.79 16.84 -10.35
C SER A 131 -8.28 16.75 -10.60
N LEU A 132 -7.71 17.62 -11.46
CA LEU A 132 -6.25 17.74 -11.70
C LEU A 132 -5.43 17.92 -10.41
N GLY A 133 -6.00 18.58 -9.40
CA GLY A 133 -5.38 18.75 -8.09
C GLY A 133 -5.08 17.42 -7.39
N GLY A 134 -5.83 16.37 -7.72
CA GLY A 134 -5.55 14.98 -7.31
C GLY A 134 -4.16 14.52 -7.72
N LEU A 135 -3.80 14.72 -8.98
CA LEU A 135 -2.50 14.33 -9.53
C LEU A 135 -1.39 15.21 -8.94
N VAL A 136 -1.64 16.52 -8.81
CA VAL A 136 -0.67 17.47 -8.22
C VAL A 136 -0.39 17.13 -6.76
N GLY A 137 -1.43 16.87 -5.96
CA GLY A 137 -1.34 16.53 -4.55
C GLY A 137 -0.67 15.18 -4.32
N GLN A 138 -1.09 14.14 -5.05
CA GLN A 138 -0.44 12.82 -4.96
C GLN A 138 1.04 12.88 -5.35
N ARG A 139 1.38 13.63 -6.41
CA ARG A 139 2.79 13.83 -6.78
C ARG A 139 3.57 14.58 -5.70
N ALA A 140 2.96 15.59 -5.08
CA ALA A 140 3.59 16.33 -3.97
C ALA A 140 3.85 15.43 -2.76
N VAL A 141 2.92 14.51 -2.45
CA VAL A 141 3.12 13.50 -1.40
C VAL A 141 4.29 12.57 -1.74
N ILE A 142 4.39 12.10 -2.99
CA ILE A 142 5.53 11.27 -3.43
C ILE A 142 6.86 12.02 -3.26
N ASP A 143 6.94 13.24 -3.77
CA ASP A 143 8.16 14.06 -3.67
C ASP A 143 8.51 14.31 -2.17
N PHE A 144 7.52 14.59 -1.32
CA PHE A 144 7.70 14.71 0.14
C PHE A 144 8.24 13.43 0.79
N LEU A 145 7.70 12.26 0.44
CA LEU A 145 8.15 10.98 1.00
C LEU A 145 9.59 10.66 0.61
N ILE A 146 9.96 10.92 -0.64
CA ILE A 146 11.34 10.74 -1.15
C ILE A 146 12.31 11.65 -0.39
N ASP A 147 11.98 12.94 -0.26
CA ASP A 147 12.84 13.92 0.42
C ASP A 147 12.97 13.62 1.93
N SER A 148 11.88 13.19 2.58
CA SER A 148 11.85 12.84 4.00
C SER A 148 12.64 11.57 4.31
N SER A 149 12.60 10.57 3.41
CA SER A 149 13.37 9.32 3.53
C SER A 149 14.87 9.55 3.55
N SER A 150 15.32 10.57 2.83
CA SER A 150 16.75 10.88 2.68
C SER A 150 17.34 11.54 3.92
N SER A 151 16.49 12.16 4.75
CA SER A 151 16.93 13.02 5.86
C SER A 151 16.88 12.34 7.23
N HIS A 152 16.12 11.26 7.40
CA HIS A 152 15.92 10.59 8.70
C HIS A 152 15.87 9.07 8.53
N ALA A 153 16.30 8.32 9.55
CA ALA A 153 16.02 6.88 9.65
C ALA A 153 14.52 6.67 9.44
N ALA A 154 14.16 6.01 8.34
CA ALA A 154 12.79 5.90 7.84
C ALA A 154 11.81 5.59 8.97
N LYS A 155 11.04 6.60 9.40
CA LYS A 155 9.93 6.37 10.31
C LYS A 155 8.80 5.79 9.46
N PRO A 156 8.32 4.57 9.76
CA PRO A 156 7.27 3.96 8.96
C PRO A 156 5.94 4.74 9.03
N ASN A 157 5.82 5.68 9.98
CA ASN A 157 4.73 6.64 10.03
C ASN A 157 5.09 7.96 9.34
N SER A 158 4.55 8.14 8.13
CA SER A 158 4.46 9.45 7.49
C SER A 158 3.48 10.35 8.22
N THR A 159 3.79 11.64 8.34
CA THR A 159 2.86 12.69 8.84
C THR A 159 1.66 12.87 7.92
N VAL A 160 1.79 12.54 6.62
CA VAL A 160 0.65 12.51 5.70
C VAL A 160 -0.23 11.32 6.07
N ALA A 161 -1.42 11.61 6.60
CA ALA A 161 -2.34 10.63 7.14
C ALA A 161 -3.27 10.04 6.08
N ALA A 162 -3.74 10.84 5.11
CA ALA A 162 -4.69 10.39 4.10
C ALA A 162 -4.75 11.30 2.86
N ILE A 163 -5.31 10.79 1.76
CA ILE A 163 -5.66 11.55 0.56
C ILE A 163 -7.13 11.29 0.19
N TYR A 164 -7.92 12.35 0.11
CA TYR A 164 -9.31 12.38 -0.36
C TYR A 164 -9.35 12.99 -1.76
N ALA A 165 -9.69 12.18 -2.74
CA ALA A 165 -9.70 12.54 -4.16
C ALA A 165 -11.13 12.75 -4.66
N PHE A 166 -11.50 14.00 -4.95
CA PHE A 166 -12.80 14.39 -5.48
C PHE A 166 -12.73 14.47 -7.00
N ALA A 167 -13.39 13.54 -7.69
CA ALA A 167 -13.40 13.46 -9.15
C ALA A 167 -12.00 13.51 -9.81
N CYS A 168 -11.01 12.85 -9.20
CA CYS A 168 -9.65 12.87 -9.73
C CYS A 168 -9.46 11.82 -10.84
N PRO A 169 -8.91 12.16 -12.02
CA PRO A 169 -8.75 11.24 -13.14
C PRO A 169 -7.49 10.37 -12.97
N ARG A 170 -7.55 9.35 -12.12
CA ARG A 170 -6.38 8.52 -11.77
C ARG A 170 -5.91 7.62 -12.90
N ALA A 171 -6.83 7.15 -13.74
CA ALA A 171 -6.50 6.49 -15.00
C ALA A 171 -6.49 7.47 -16.19
N GLY A 172 -6.50 8.78 -15.93
CA GLY A 172 -6.69 9.85 -16.92
C GLY A 172 -8.15 10.00 -17.39
N THR A 173 -8.43 11.00 -18.21
CA THR A 173 -9.76 11.25 -18.78
C THR A 173 -9.75 11.07 -20.31
N GLY A 174 -10.87 10.60 -20.85
CA GLY A 174 -11.08 10.54 -22.30
C GLY A 174 -11.30 11.90 -22.95
N LEU A 175 -11.53 12.96 -22.18
CA LEU A 175 -11.78 14.31 -22.71
C LEU A 175 -10.52 15.04 -23.19
N ALA A 176 -9.33 14.50 -22.92
CA ALA A 176 -8.09 15.00 -23.51
C ALA A 176 -8.05 14.65 -25.00
N HIS A 177 -8.84 15.35 -25.81
CA HIS A 177 -8.90 15.16 -27.25
C HIS A 177 -7.50 15.44 -27.85
N PRO A 178 -6.93 14.55 -28.69
CA PRO A 178 -5.56 14.67 -29.22
C PRO A 178 -5.25 16.00 -29.91
N VAL A 179 -6.29 16.69 -30.38
CA VAL A 179 -6.19 17.98 -31.09
C VAL A 179 -5.97 19.17 -30.14
N LEU A 180 -6.42 19.10 -28.89
CA LEU A 180 -6.30 20.20 -27.91
C LEU A 180 -5.08 20.06 -26.98
N SER A 181 -4.54 18.85 -26.86
CA SER A 181 -3.36 18.56 -26.03
C SER A 181 -2.07 19.34 -26.38
N PRO A 182 -1.75 19.72 -27.64
CA PRO A 182 -0.55 20.50 -27.90
C PRO A 182 -0.63 21.95 -27.39
N PHE A 183 -1.84 22.48 -27.17
CA PHE A 183 -2.06 23.86 -26.76
C PHE A 183 -2.18 24.03 -25.24
N VAL A 184 -2.54 22.97 -24.51
CA VAL A 184 -2.73 23.00 -23.06
C VAL A 184 -1.88 21.91 -22.42
N ARG A 185 -0.73 22.30 -21.84
CA ARG A 185 0.25 21.36 -21.27
C ARG A 185 -0.34 20.47 -20.18
N GLU A 186 -1.29 20.98 -19.41
CA GLU A 186 -2.02 20.25 -18.37
C GLU A 186 -2.78 19.03 -18.91
N PHE A 187 -3.20 19.04 -20.18
CA PHE A 187 -3.88 17.90 -20.79
C PHE A 187 -2.96 16.70 -20.99
N ARG A 188 -1.64 16.89 -20.97
CA ARG A 188 -0.69 15.76 -20.96
C ARG A 188 -0.82 14.93 -19.68
N TRP A 189 -0.99 15.58 -18.53
CA TRP A 189 -1.21 14.88 -17.25
C TRP A 189 -2.58 14.21 -17.20
N LEU A 190 -3.60 14.86 -17.76
CA LEU A 190 -4.97 14.37 -17.78
C LEU A 190 -5.22 13.28 -18.84
N GLY A 191 -4.28 13.07 -19.76
CA GLY A 191 -4.38 12.01 -20.77
C GLY A 191 -4.56 10.63 -20.14
N ARG A 192 -5.36 9.78 -20.78
CA ARG A 192 -5.49 8.37 -20.35
C ARG A 192 -4.12 7.72 -20.31
N PHE A 193 -3.79 7.11 -19.18
CA PHE A 193 -2.49 6.46 -18.94
C PHE A 193 -1.30 7.38 -19.27
N SER A 194 -1.40 8.65 -18.89
CA SER A 194 -0.24 9.54 -18.96
C SER A 194 0.91 8.99 -18.12
N ASP A 195 2.14 9.29 -18.52
CA ASP A 195 3.35 8.90 -17.79
C ASP A 195 3.26 9.32 -16.31
N GLU A 196 2.67 10.50 -16.04
CA GLU A 196 2.45 10.97 -14.68
C GLU A 196 1.44 10.14 -13.89
N CYS A 197 0.28 9.79 -14.47
CA CYS A 197 -0.69 8.92 -13.79
C CYS A 197 -0.09 7.54 -13.51
N GLU A 198 0.64 6.96 -14.47
CA GLU A 198 1.29 5.67 -14.30
C GLU A 198 2.41 5.73 -13.24
N GLU A 199 3.25 6.77 -13.26
CA GLU A 199 4.31 6.96 -12.27
C GLU A 199 3.74 7.11 -10.85
N ILE A 200 2.66 7.88 -10.70
CA ILE A 200 1.96 8.04 -9.42
C ILE A 200 1.40 6.69 -8.94
N GLU A 201 0.60 6.00 -9.74
CA GLU A 201 -0.02 4.74 -9.30
C GLU A 201 1.01 3.66 -9.02
N ARG A 202 2.06 3.54 -9.86
CA ARG A 202 3.16 2.60 -9.63
C ARG A 202 3.89 2.89 -8.32
N TYR A 203 4.11 4.17 -7.98
CA TYR A 203 4.74 4.50 -6.71
C TYR A 203 3.86 4.10 -5.53
N PHE A 204 2.57 4.46 -5.56
CA PHE A 204 1.65 4.12 -4.49
C PHE A 204 1.47 2.61 -4.35
N SER A 205 1.33 1.84 -5.43
CA SER A 205 1.20 0.38 -5.36
C SER A 205 2.43 -0.32 -4.74
N ASN A 206 3.61 0.25 -4.96
CA ASN A 206 4.88 -0.37 -4.59
C ASN A 206 5.41 0.07 -3.22
N HIS A 207 4.98 1.23 -2.71
CA HIS A 207 5.54 1.80 -1.47
C HIS A 207 4.49 2.20 -0.42
N VAL A 208 3.21 2.26 -0.79
CA VAL A 208 2.16 2.82 0.06
C VAL A 208 0.99 1.85 0.21
N GLU A 209 0.75 1.38 1.43
CA GLU A 209 -0.51 0.74 1.78
C GLU A 209 -1.63 1.79 1.72
N SER A 210 -2.48 1.65 0.70
CA SER A 210 -3.56 2.59 0.38
C SER A 210 -4.86 2.27 1.10
N ARG A 211 -4.95 1.11 1.78
CA ARG A 211 -6.12 0.70 2.54
C ARG A 211 -6.08 1.25 3.95
N ASN A 212 -7.24 1.62 4.50
CA ASN A 212 -7.35 1.99 5.91
C ASN A 212 -7.35 0.75 6.80
N ILE A 213 -6.17 0.14 6.98
CA ILE A 213 -5.95 -1.04 7.81
C ILE A 213 -4.95 -0.74 8.93
N GLY A 214 -5.00 -1.50 10.02
CA GLY A 214 -4.15 -1.30 11.20
C GLY A 214 -2.67 -1.67 11.05
N GLY A 215 -2.11 -1.70 9.83
CA GLY A 215 -0.70 -1.97 9.59
C GLY A 215 -0.31 -2.10 8.12
N THR A 216 0.99 -2.09 7.84
CA THR A 216 1.53 -2.27 6.49
C THR A 216 1.94 -3.73 6.26
N VAL A 217 1.49 -4.34 5.16
CA VAL A 217 1.94 -5.68 4.75
C VAL A 217 3.07 -5.50 3.73
N GLY A 218 4.30 -5.35 4.21
CA GLY A 218 5.49 -5.21 3.35
C GLY A 218 5.63 -3.85 2.64
N GLN A 219 4.74 -2.90 2.93
CA GLN A 219 4.79 -1.53 2.41
C GLN A 219 5.48 -0.59 3.40
N THR A 220 6.14 0.44 2.87
CA THR A 220 6.92 1.40 3.69
C THR A 220 6.01 2.38 4.40
N TYR A 221 4.93 2.82 3.76
CA TYR A 221 4.04 3.87 4.26
C TYR A 221 2.60 3.40 4.35
N LEU A 222 1.88 3.87 5.37
CA LEU A 222 0.42 3.74 5.48
C LEU A 222 -0.22 5.10 5.18
N ILE A 223 -0.76 5.26 3.97
CA ILE A 223 -1.47 6.48 3.56
C ILE A 223 -2.74 6.06 2.81
N PRO A 224 -3.85 5.87 3.54
CA PRO A 224 -5.13 5.55 2.96
C PRO A 224 -5.56 6.56 1.88
N ARG A 225 -6.05 6.04 0.75
CA ARG A 225 -6.58 6.85 -0.36
C ARG A 225 -8.08 6.64 -0.50
N TYR A 226 -8.82 7.73 -0.39
CA TYR A 226 -10.27 7.79 -0.47
C TYR A 226 -10.68 8.51 -1.74
N VAL A 227 -11.81 8.11 -2.33
CA VAL A 227 -12.33 8.67 -3.58
C VAL A 227 -13.77 9.09 -3.40
N CYS A 228 -14.09 10.28 -3.90
CA CYS A 228 -15.44 10.78 -4.01
C CYS A 228 -15.79 10.94 -5.51
N ARG A 229 -16.93 10.36 -5.93
CA ARG A 229 -17.41 10.41 -7.31
C ARG A 229 -18.74 11.16 -7.40
N GLY A 230 -18.88 12.01 -8.41
CA GLY A 230 -20.17 12.59 -8.78
C GLY A 230 -20.96 11.66 -9.68
N ALA A 231 -22.21 11.39 -9.34
CA ALA A 231 -23.11 10.56 -10.15
C ALA A 231 -23.33 11.13 -11.56
N ALA A 232 -23.22 12.46 -11.72
CA ALA A 232 -23.36 13.17 -12.98
C ALA A 232 -22.02 13.74 -13.49
N ASP A 233 -20.88 13.17 -13.09
CA ASP A 233 -19.57 13.64 -13.55
C ASP A 233 -19.36 13.30 -15.04
N GLY A 234 -19.47 14.33 -15.89
CA GLY A 234 -19.20 14.25 -17.33
C GLY A 234 -17.73 14.40 -17.72
N VAL A 235 -16.83 14.70 -16.78
CA VAL A 235 -15.42 14.98 -17.03
C VAL A 235 -14.54 13.78 -16.74
N VAL A 236 -14.78 13.10 -15.63
CA VAL A 236 -14.03 11.93 -15.19
C VAL A 236 -14.99 10.77 -15.00
N ASN A 237 -14.78 9.72 -15.79
CA ASN A 237 -15.63 8.54 -15.67
C ASN A 237 -15.39 7.82 -14.33
N SER A 238 -16.41 7.10 -13.86
CA SER A 238 -16.40 6.42 -12.56
C SER A 238 -15.25 5.42 -12.38
N PHE A 239 -14.83 4.75 -13.46
CA PHE A 239 -13.70 3.83 -13.45
C PHE A 239 -12.38 4.55 -13.18
N SER A 240 -12.12 5.64 -13.91
CA SER A 240 -10.88 6.42 -13.77
C SER A 240 -10.78 7.07 -12.40
N ALA A 241 -11.90 7.53 -11.83
CA ALA A 241 -11.92 8.08 -10.48
C ALA A 241 -11.56 7.03 -9.41
N ALA A 242 -12.10 5.80 -9.54
CA ALA A 242 -11.98 4.73 -8.56
C ALA A 242 -10.81 3.75 -8.80
N PHE A 243 -9.98 3.98 -9.81
CA PHE A 243 -8.95 3.02 -10.21
C PHE A 243 -8.00 2.68 -9.04
N GLY A 244 -7.92 1.40 -8.70
CA GLY A 244 -7.06 0.90 -7.62
C GLY A 244 -7.53 1.24 -6.20
N ILE A 245 -8.81 1.59 -6.00
CA ILE A 245 -9.39 1.90 -4.68
C ILE A 245 -10.44 0.87 -4.28
N PRO A 246 -10.41 0.37 -3.04
CA PRO A 246 -11.43 -0.57 -2.56
C PRO A 246 -12.77 0.14 -2.39
N SER A 247 -13.87 -0.59 -2.57
CA SER A 247 -15.23 -0.06 -2.47
C SER A 247 -15.53 0.61 -1.13
N SER A 248 -14.93 0.15 -0.03
CA SER A 248 -15.08 0.76 1.31
C SER A 248 -14.49 2.16 1.44
N GLN A 249 -13.65 2.59 0.50
CA GLN A 249 -13.03 3.92 0.47
C GLN A 249 -13.56 4.80 -0.67
N ILE A 250 -14.68 4.39 -1.29
CA ILE A 250 -15.36 5.13 -2.35
C ILE A 250 -16.67 5.68 -1.81
N GLU A 251 -16.89 6.98 -1.97
CA GLU A 251 -18.16 7.66 -1.70
C GLU A 251 -18.78 8.14 -3.00
N ASP A 252 -20.02 7.74 -3.26
CA ASP A 252 -20.80 8.18 -4.40
C ASP A 252 -21.76 9.30 -4.00
N LEU A 253 -21.64 10.46 -4.64
CA LEU A 253 -22.44 11.63 -4.32
C LEU A 253 -23.36 12.02 -5.46
N ALA A 254 -24.51 12.58 -5.08
CA ALA A 254 -25.32 13.36 -6.01
C ALA A 254 -24.56 14.64 -6.37
N GLY A 255 -24.40 14.92 -7.66
CA GLY A 255 -23.71 16.11 -8.15
C GLY A 255 -22.89 15.85 -9.40
N ASP A 256 -22.42 16.92 -10.00
CA ASP A 256 -21.53 16.90 -11.16
C ASP A 256 -20.03 16.92 -10.76
N HIS A 257 -19.14 17.10 -11.73
CA HIS A 257 -17.71 17.17 -11.51
C HIS A 257 -17.27 18.23 -10.49
N THR A 258 -18.03 19.32 -10.36
CA THR A 258 -17.68 20.49 -9.56
C THR A 258 -18.44 20.58 -8.25
N ASP A 259 -19.70 20.17 -8.22
CA ASP A 259 -20.58 20.31 -7.06
C ASP A 259 -20.17 19.41 -5.90
N ILE A 260 -19.60 18.23 -6.19
CA ILE A 260 -19.17 17.29 -5.16
C ILE A 260 -18.08 17.83 -4.22
N ALA A 261 -17.35 18.86 -4.65
CA ALA A 261 -16.31 19.51 -3.86
C ALA A 261 -16.82 20.73 -3.07
N LYS A 262 -18.10 21.08 -3.20
CA LYS A 262 -18.70 22.33 -2.69
C LYS A 262 -19.93 22.07 -1.82
N PRO A 263 -19.77 21.40 -0.66
CA PRO A 263 -20.86 21.29 0.31
C PRO A 263 -21.37 22.67 0.73
N THR A 264 -22.68 22.80 0.93
CA THR A 264 -23.30 24.05 1.39
C THR A 264 -23.52 24.09 2.90
N ASP A 265 -23.53 22.93 3.56
CA ASP A 265 -23.58 22.81 5.02
C ASP A 265 -22.78 21.57 5.50
N SER A 266 -22.64 21.44 6.82
CA SER A 266 -21.87 20.38 7.47
C SER A 266 -22.54 19.00 7.45
N ASP A 267 -23.84 18.92 7.16
CA ASP A 267 -24.60 17.67 7.09
C ASP A 267 -24.51 17.01 5.71
N PHE A 268 -23.89 17.67 4.73
CA PHE A 268 -23.64 17.11 3.42
C PHE A 268 -22.85 15.79 3.50
N PRO A 269 -23.18 14.79 2.66
CA PRO A 269 -22.56 13.47 2.75
C PRO A 269 -21.03 13.49 2.65
N GLN A 270 -20.44 14.33 1.78
CA GLN A 270 -18.98 14.48 1.66
C GLN A 270 -18.30 14.93 2.95
N VAL A 271 -18.93 15.82 3.72
CA VAL A 271 -18.35 16.35 4.97
C VAL A 271 -18.38 15.27 6.03
N ARG A 272 -19.54 14.63 6.23
CA ARG A 272 -19.70 13.53 7.19
C ARG A 272 -18.79 12.35 6.87
N TRP A 273 -18.70 11.98 5.59
CA TRP A 273 -17.83 10.91 5.12
C TRP A 273 -16.35 11.22 5.37
N ALA A 274 -15.89 12.43 5.03
CA ALA A 274 -14.52 12.86 5.28
C ALA A 274 -14.21 12.84 6.79
N CYS A 275 -15.04 13.48 7.60
CA CYS A 275 -14.89 13.52 9.06
C CYS A 275 -14.86 12.13 9.70
N LYS A 276 -15.80 11.24 9.32
CA LYS A 276 -15.83 9.85 9.78
C LYS A 276 -14.54 9.13 9.41
N SER A 277 -14.12 9.23 8.15
CA SER A 277 -12.91 8.58 7.65
C SER A 277 -11.65 9.11 8.34
N MET A 278 -11.57 10.42 8.62
CA MET A 278 -10.45 11.03 9.36
C MET A 278 -10.34 10.44 10.77
N ALA A 279 -11.45 10.34 11.50
CA ALA A 279 -11.48 9.75 12.84
C ALA A 279 -11.07 8.25 12.82
N GLU A 280 -11.54 7.49 11.84
CA GLU A 280 -11.14 6.07 11.66
C GLU A 280 -9.64 5.92 11.39
N ILE A 281 -9.08 6.78 10.52
CA ILE A 281 -7.65 6.77 10.20
C ILE A 281 -6.80 7.07 11.42
N GLU A 282 -7.20 8.04 12.24
CA GLU A 282 -6.48 8.39 13.46
C GLU A 282 -6.53 7.26 14.48
N SER A 283 -7.71 6.65 14.68
CA SER A 283 -7.84 5.47 15.54
C SER A 283 -6.92 4.32 15.09
N ASN A 284 -6.88 4.04 13.78
CA ASN A 284 -6.04 2.99 13.22
C ASN A 284 -4.55 3.32 13.35
N ARG A 285 -4.15 4.57 13.12
CA ARG A 285 -2.76 5.02 13.26
C ARG A 285 -2.30 4.97 14.71
N ASP A 286 -3.14 5.40 15.65
CA ASP A 286 -2.86 5.31 17.07
C ASP A 286 -2.71 3.86 17.52
N GLN A 287 -3.59 2.96 17.06
CA GLN A 287 -3.46 1.53 17.32
C GLN A 287 -2.15 0.98 16.76
N TRP A 288 -1.80 1.36 15.52
CA TRP A 288 -0.56 0.91 14.90
C TRP A 288 0.69 1.44 15.61
N ILE A 289 0.69 2.71 16.06
CA ILE A 289 1.77 3.29 16.87
C ILE A 289 1.91 2.53 18.18
N ARG A 290 0.79 2.28 18.87
CA ARG A 290 0.80 1.51 20.12
C ARG A 290 1.33 0.10 19.90
N GLN A 291 0.90 -0.58 18.85
CA GLN A 291 1.38 -1.92 18.52
C GLN A 291 2.87 -1.90 18.17
N THR A 292 3.32 -0.97 17.32
CA THR A 292 4.73 -0.84 16.94
C THR A 292 5.61 -0.55 18.16
N ASN A 293 5.17 0.34 19.05
CA ASN A 293 5.88 0.64 20.29
C ASN A 293 5.86 -0.55 21.26
N HIS A 294 4.75 -1.28 21.33
CA HIS A 294 4.65 -2.51 22.10
C HIS A 294 5.64 -3.55 21.57
N ASP A 295 5.63 -3.82 20.26
CA ASP A 295 6.53 -4.78 19.61
C ASP A 295 8.01 -4.37 19.72
N ALA A 296 8.31 -3.06 19.75
CA ALA A 296 9.66 -2.55 19.96
C ALA A 296 10.14 -2.73 21.42
N ASN A 297 9.25 -2.51 22.40
CA ASN A 297 9.58 -2.61 23.83
C ASN A 297 9.54 -4.05 24.35
N PHE A 298 8.63 -4.87 23.83
CA PHE A 298 8.45 -6.28 24.15
C PHE A 298 9.05 -7.18 23.10
N ARG A 299 9.91 -6.64 22.21
CA ARG A 299 10.75 -7.44 21.33
C ARG A 299 11.47 -8.42 22.23
N PRO A 300 11.14 -9.73 22.19
CA PRO A 300 11.73 -10.70 23.08
C PRO A 300 13.23 -10.52 22.95
N GLN A 301 13.90 -10.22 24.07
CA GLN A 301 15.32 -9.93 24.15
C GLN A 301 16.04 -10.97 23.32
N LYS A 302 16.46 -10.58 22.10
CA LYS A 302 16.78 -11.43 20.94
C LYS A 302 17.17 -12.82 21.42
N ALA A 303 16.17 -13.69 21.60
CA ALA A 303 16.47 -15.05 22.01
C ALA A 303 17.36 -15.54 20.88
N ASP A 304 18.48 -16.15 21.23
CA ASP A 304 19.42 -16.74 20.29
C ASP A 304 18.81 -17.95 19.55
N SER A 305 17.48 -17.93 19.32
CA SER A 305 16.79 -18.79 18.41
C SER A 305 17.10 -18.29 17.01
N SER A 306 18.15 -18.86 16.43
CA SER A 306 18.15 -19.12 14.99
C SER A 306 16.73 -19.51 14.57
N HIS A 307 16.23 -18.90 13.50
CA HIS A 307 14.89 -19.14 13.00
C HIS A 307 14.82 -20.54 12.42
N VAL A 308 14.71 -21.56 13.26
CA VAL A 308 14.67 -22.96 12.85
C VAL A 308 13.23 -23.35 12.58
N TYR A 309 12.94 -23.65 11.32
CA TYR A 309 11.70 -24.26 10.87
C TYR A 309 12.02 -25.64 10.33
N THR A 310 11.07 -26.58 10.44
CA THR A 310 11.19 -27.88 9.78
C THR A 310 10.27 -27.92 8.58
N ALA A 311 10.80 -28.27 7.42
CA ALA A 311 10.04 -28.49 6.20
C ALA A 311 10.26 -29.91 5.67
N GLN A 312 9.25 -30.47 5.04
CA GLN A 312 9.31 -31.79 4.41
C GLN A 312 8.83 -31.68 2.96
N ILE A 313 9.56 -32.31 2.04
CA ILE A 313 9.09 -32.52 0.68
C ILE A 313 8.53 -33.94 0.52
N HIS A 314 7.37 -34.04 -0.11
CA HIS A 314 6.80 -35.29 -0.61
C HIS A 314 6.80 -35.22 -2.12
N ASN A 315 7.82 -35.81 -2.75
CA ASN A 315 7.95 -35.84 -4.19
C ASN A 315 7.26 -37.08 -4.77
N TYR A 316 6.07 -36.88 -5.34
CA TYR A 316 5.30 -37.97 -5.98
C TYR A 316 5.58 -38.09 -7.48
N THR A 317 6.70 -37.52 -7.93
CA THR A 317 7.22 -37.68 -9.29
C THR A 317 8.37 -38.69 -9.27
N ALA A 318 8.67 -39.29 -10.41
CA ALA A 318 9.86 -40.14 -10.54
C ALA A 318 11.17 -39.33 -10.64
N ASP A 319 11.10 -37.99 -10.65
CA ASP A 319 12.22 -37.11 -10.96
C ASP A 319 12.78 -36.43 -9.71
N SER A 320 14.05 -36.72 -9.43
CA SER A 320 14.84 -36.10 -8.35
C SER A 320 15.15 -34.61 -8.57
N VAL A 321 14.80 -34.03 -9.73
CA VAL A 321 14.99 -32.60 -10.01
C VAL A 321 14.23 -31.71 -9.03
N TRP A 322 13.07 -32.15 -8.55
CA TRP A 322 12.24 -31.35 -7.64
C TRP A 322 12.79 -31.36 -6.21
N ASP A 323 13.37 -32.48 -5.75
CA ASP A 323 14.08 -32.53 -4.46
C ASP A 323 15.29 -31.59 -4.45
N ARG A 324 16.03 -31.57 -5.57
CA ARG A 324 17.14 -30.63 -5.80
C ARG A 324 16.66 -29.18 -5.76
N ALA A 325 15.60 -28.85 -6.48
CA ALA A 325 15.03 -27.51 -6.51
C ALA A 325 14.49 -27.06 -5.14
N TYR A 326 13.85 -27.96 -4.40
CA TYR A 326 13.41 -27.71 -3.03
C TYR A 326 14.59 -27.39 -2.10
N ASN A 327 15.67 -28.17 -2.18
CA ASN A 327 16.88 -27.90 -1.40
C ASN A 327 17.53 -26.56 -1.75
N VAL A 328 17.52 -26.15 -3.02
CA VAL A 328 17.98 -24.80 -3.42
C VAL A 328 17.13 -23.72 -2.76
N ALA A 329 15.79 -23.85 -2.78
CA ALA A 329 14.90 -22.89 -2.12
C ALA A 329 15.17 -22.78 -0.61
N ARG A 330 15.43 -23.90 0.08
CA ARG A 330 15.83 -23.92 1.50
C ARG A 330 17.15 -23.19 1.74
N GLN A 331 18.17 -23.44 0.91
CA GLN A 331 19.46 -22.76 1.03
C GLN A 331 19.35 -21.24 0.78
N MET A 332 18.47 -20.82 -0.13
CA MET A 332 18.17 -19.40 -0.34
C MET A 332 17.51 -18.74 0.88
N ALA A 333 16.60 -19.46 1.54
CA ALA A 333 16.01 -18.99 2.80
C ALA A 333 17.08 -18.83 3.90
N LEU A 334 18.03 -19.76 3.99
CA LEU A 334 19.14 -19.70 4.95
C LEU A 334 19.98 -18.43 4.79
N ARG A 335 20.30 -18.05 3.54
CA ARG A 335 21.01 -16.78 3.25
C ARG A 335 20.24 -15.54 3.70
N SER A 336 18.92 -15.65 3.83
CA SER A 336 18.03 -14.59 4.34
C SER A 336 17.88 -14.62 5.87
N GLY A 337 18.68 -15.45 6.57
CA GLY A 337 18.60 -15.62 8.02
C GLY A 337 17.51 -16.56 8.51
N ILE A 338 16.91 -17.36 7.61
CA ILE A 338 15.83 -18.31 7.91
C ILE A 338 16.39 -19.73 7.81
N THR A 339 16.60 -20.41 8.94
CA THR A 339 17.06 -21.80 8.96
C THR A 339 15.87 -22.74 8.72
N VAL A 340 15.86 -23.44 7.60
CA VAL A 340 14.84 -24.46 7.33
C VAL A 340 15.53 -25.81 7.30
N HIS A 341 15.28 -26.67 8.29
CA HIS A 341 15.73 -28.06 8.28
C HIS A 341 14.79 -28.93 7.46
N ASP A 342 15.35 -29.95 6.82
CA ASP A 342 14.55 -31.04 6.27
C ASP A 342 14.07 -31.90 7.43
N SER A 343 12.84 -32.44 7.38
CA SER A 343 12.40 -33.44 8.35
C SER A 343 13.29 -34.68 8.37
N ASP A 344 13.97 -34.97 7.26
CA ASP A 344 14.85 -36.13 7.11
C ASP A 344 16.27 -35.85 7.64
N GLU A 345 16.58 -34.60 8.00
CA GLU A 345 17.87 -34.25 8.61
C GLU A 345 17.94 -34.67 10.09
N PRO A 346 19.07 -35.21 10.58
CA PRO A 346 19.21 -35.65 11.97
C PRO A 346 19.01 -34.55 13.02
N THR A 347 19.14 -33.28 12.60
CA THR A 347 18.98 -32.10 13.45
C THR A 347 17.52 -31.63 13.56
N ALA A 348 16.61 -32.16 12.74
CA ALA A 348 15.21 -31.81 12.81
C ALA A 348 14.52 -32.51 13.97
N SER A 349 13.72 -31.76 14.72
CA SER A 349 12.78 -32.33 15.68
C SER A 349 11.68 -33.04 14.88
N SER A 350 11.63 -34.37 14.92
CA SER A 350 10.61 -35.19 14.25
C SER A 350 9.17 -34.77 14.59
N ASP A 351 8.99 -34.17 15.76
CA ASP A 351 7.67 -33.85 16.32
C ASP A 351 7.12 -32.50 15.85
N GLN A 352 7.92 -31.70 15.14
CA GLN A 352 7.52 -30.37 14.68
C GLN A 352 7.77 -30.24 13.19
N LEU A 353 6.69 -30.33 12.40
CA LEU A 353 6.68 -30.03 10.98
C LEU A 353 5.91 -28.71 10.76
N ASP A 354 6.59 -27.70 10.21
CA ASP A 354 6.03 -26.37 10.00
C ASP A 354 5.54 -26.18 8.55
N LEU A 355 6.22 -26.79 7.57
CA LEU A 355 5.87 -26.73 6.15
C LEU A 355 5.94 -28.12 5.50
N MET A 356 4.90 -28.50 4.77
CA MET A 356 4.90 -29.68 3.91
C MET A 356 4.70 -29.25 2.45
N VAL A 357 5.61 -29.69 1.59
CA VAL A 357 5.61 -29.41 0.14
C VAL A 357 5.27 -30.71 -0.59
N ALA A 358 4.06 -30.81 -1.12
CA ALA A 358 3.62 -31.97 -1.89
C ALA A 358 3.75 -31.69 -3.40
N VAL A 359 4.65 -32.39 -4.09
CA VAL A 359 4.94 -32.19 -5.51
C VAL A 359 4.21 -33.24 -6.33
N HIS A 360 3.41 -32.80 -7.30
CA HIS A 360 2.58 -33.69 -8.12
C HIS A 360 2.88 -33.48 -9.61
N ASP A 361 3.03 -34.57 -10.38
CA ASP A 361 3.11 -34.47 -11.83
C ASP A 361 1.78 -33.97 -12.41
N SER A 362 1.82 -32.89 -13.19
CA SER A 362 0.62 -32.26 -13.74
C SER A 362 -0.20 -33.17 -14.66
N ASN A 363 0.44 -34.07 -15.42
CA ASN A 363 -0.27 -35.01 -16.29
C ASN A 363 -0.93 -36.13 -15.48
N LYS A 364 -0.29 -36.61 -14.40
CA LYS A 364 -0.91 -37.57 -13.48
C LYS A 364 -2.14 -36.96 -12.78
N VAL A 365 -2.05 -35.71 -12.34
CA VAL A 365 -3.20 -34.99 -11.74
C VAL A 365 -4.37 -34.90 -12.71
N LEU A 366 -4.10 -34.49 -13.96
CA LEU A 366 -5.15 -34.28 -14.97
C LEU A 366 -5.78 -35.58 -15.50
N SER A 367 -4.99 -36.65 -15.61
CA SER A 367 -5.51 -37.94 -16.08
C SER A 367 -6.35 -38.65 -15.03
N GLY A 368 -6.25 -38.27 -13.75
CA GLY A 368 -6.88 -38.98 -12.63
C GLY A 368 -6.41 -40.43 -12.48
N ALA A 369 -5.37 -40.83 -13.22
CA ALA A 369 -4.93 -42.21 -13.30
C ALA A 369 -4.02 -42.56 -12.12
N SER A 370 -4.45 -43.52 -11.29
CA SER A 370 -3.54 -44.28 -10.43
C SER A 370 -2.81 -45.31 -11.30
N GLN A 371 -1.48 -45.30 -11.33
CA GLN A 371 -0.74 -46.46 -11.84
C GLN A 371 -0.99 -47.64 -10.89
N ALA A 372 -0.99 -48.88 -11.40
CA ALA A 372 -1.24 -50.05 -10.57
C ALA A 372 -0.19 -50.15 -9.45
N GLY A 373 -0.57 -49.81 -8.22
CA GLY A 373 0.30 -49.77 -7.05
C GLY A 373 0.62 -48.36 -6.50
N ASP A 374 0.31 -47.29 -7.23
CA ASP A 374 0.45 -45.90 -6.76
C ASP A 374 -0.88 -45.39 -6.21
N ASP A 375 -0.84 -44.72 -5.04
CA ASP A 375 -1.97 -43.93 -4.56
C ASP A 375 -2.33 -42.85 -5.61
N SER A 376 -3.63 -42.65 -5.85
CA SER A 376 -4.05 -41.56 -6.74
C SER A 376 -3.58 -40.21 -6.20
N SER A 377 -3.24 -39.26 -7.08
CA SER A 377 -2.88 -37.89 -6.65
C SER A 377 -3.94 -37.27 -5.73
N SER A 378 -5.22 -37.57 -5.94
CA SER A 378 -6.32 -37.14 -5.07
C SER A 378 -6.21 -37.72 -3.66
N THR A 379 -5.83 -38.99 -3.51
CA THR A 379 -5.63 -39.64 -2.21
C THR A 379 -4.49 -38.98 -1.45
N LEU A 380 -3.38 -38.71 -2.13
CA LEU A 380 -2.22 -38.04 -1.55
C LEU A 380 -2.51 -36.60 -1.14
N VAL A 381 -3.26 -35.85 -1.96
CA VAL A 381 -3.73 -34.50 -1.62
C VAL A 381 -4.61 -34.55 -0.37
N GLN A 382 -5.52 -35.52 -0.28
CA GLN A 382 -6.39 -35.69 0.88
C GLN A 382 -5.61 -36.08 2.14
N GLN A 383 -4.63 -36.98 2.05
CA GLN A 383 -3.76 -37.36 3.17
C GLN A 383 -2.99 -36.14 3.70
N ALA A 384 -2.39 -35.36 2.80
CA ALA A 384 -1.66 -34.15 3.16
C ALA A 384 -2.57 -33.10 3.82
N HIS A 385 -3.79 -32.93 3.32
CA HIS A 385 -4.78 -32.03 3.90
C HIS A 385 -5.30 -32.54 5.27
N ASN A 386 -5.50 -33.85 5.44
CA ASN A 386 -5.88 -34.42 6.72
C ASN A 386 -4.78 -34.19 7.78
N ARG A 387 -3.50 -34.38 7.41
CA ARG A 387 -2.36 -34.10 8.28
C ARG A 387 -2.32 -32.63 8.71
N GLN A 388 -2.66 -31.70 7.82
CA GLN A 388 -2.82 -30.29 8.18
C GLN A 388 -3.90 -30.06 9.23
N ASN A 389 -5.05 -30.72 9.08
CA ASN A 389 -6.16 -30.60 10.02
C ASN A 389 -5.80 -31.16 11.41
N GLU A 390 -4.97 -32.20 11.47
CA GLU A 390 -4.42 -32.76 12.70
C GLU A 390 -3.37 -31.83 13.34
N HIS A 391 -2.53 -31.19 12.53
CA HIS A 391 -1.45 -30.32 12.98
C HIS A 391 -1.78 -28.84 12.74
N ARG A 392 -2.36 -28.18 13.75
CA ARG A 392 -2.78 -26.76 13.67
C ARG A 392 -1.70 -25.79 13.16
N ARG A 393 -0.41 -26.08 13.29
CA ARG A 393 0.67 -25.18 12.83
C ARG A 393 1.16 -25.49 11.42
N LEU A 394 0.84 -26.66 10.88
CA LEU A 394 1.34 -27.13 9.60
C LEU A 394 0.77 -26.29 8.45
N ILE A 395 1.67 -25.75 7.63
CA ILE A 395 1.35 -25.20 6.33
C ILE A 395 1.53 -26.30 5.28
N VAL A 396 0.59 -26.43 4.35
CA VAL A 396 0.69 -27.39 3.24
C VAL A 396 0.66 -26.65 1.92
N GLY A 397 1.69 -26.86 1.10
CA GLY A 397 1.78 -26.37 -0.26
C GLY A 397 1.72 -27.51 -1.26
N PHE A 398 0.75 -27.45 -2.18
CA PHE A 398 0.59 -28.37 -3.30
C PHE A 398 1.17 -27.75 -4.57
N ALA A 399 2.21 -28.37 -5.11
CA ALA A 399 2.92 -27.91 -6.29
C ALA A 399 2.73 -28.89 -7.46
N PRO A 400 1.70 -28.69 -8.31
CA PRO A 400 1.65 -29.38 -9.58
C PRO A 400 2.80 -28.89 -10.47
N VAL A 401 3.58 -29.82 -11.03
CA VAL A 401 4.77 -29.52 -11.84
C VAL A 401 4.65 -30.03 -13.27
N GLY A 402 5.25 -29.30 -14.21
CA GLY A 402 5.27 -29.62 -15.63
C GLY A 402 4.44 -28.69 -16.50
N ILE A 403 4.35 -28.99 -17.80
CA ILE A 403 3.76 -28.09 -18.81
C ILE A 403 2.31 -27.71 -18.49
N ASN A 404 1.55 -28.62 -17.88
CA ASN A 404 0.14 -28.44 -17.57
C ASN A 404 -0.13 -28.08 -16.10
N HIS A 405 0.85 -27.45 -15.43
CA HIS A 405 0.77 -27.14 -14.00
C HIS A 405 -0.43 -26.25 -13.62
N GLU A 406 -0.82 -25.28 -14.44
CA GLU A 406 -1.97 -24.41 -14.17
C GLU A 406 -3.31 -25.17 -14.18
N PRO A 407 -3.69 -25.90 -15.25
CA PRO A 407 -4.88 -26.74 -15.22
C PRO A 407 -4.87 -27.77 -14.09
N ALA A 408 -3.71 -28.36 -13.78
CA ALA A 408 -3.56 -29.31 -12.69
C ALA A 408 -3.80 -28.65 -11.31
N ALA A 409 -3.39 -27.39 -11.14
CA ALA A 409 -3.66 -26.63 -9.91
C ALA A 409 -5.16 -26.43 -9.68
N GLU A 410 -5.94 -26.14 -10.73
CA GLU A 410 -7.40 -26.03 -10.60
C GLU A 410 -8.05 -27.35 -10.18
N VAL A 411 -7.58 -28.47 -10.75
CA VAL A 411 -8.05 -29.80 -10.35
C VAL A 411 -7.74 -30.08 -8.88
N ILE A 412 -6.52 -29.81 -8.40
CA ILE A 412 -6.18 -29.96 -6.99
C ILE A 412 -7.08 -29.08 -6.10
N ARG A 413 -7.35 -27.82 -6.51
CA ARG A 413 -8.25 -26.94 -5.74
C ARG A 413 -9.66 -27.51 -5.64
N SER A 414 -10.18 -28.11 -6.70
CA SER A 414 -11.49 -28.77 -6.68
C SER A 414 -11.56 -29.97 -5.73
N TRP A 415 -10.44 -30.64 -5.45
CA TRP A 415 -10.38 -31.71 -4.46
C TRP A 415 -10.39 -31.18 -3.02
N LEU A 416 -9.95 -29.94 -2.82
CA LEU A 416 -9.88 -29.27 -1.51
C LEU A 416 -11.16 -28.50 -1.15
N ASP A 417 -12.06 -28.30 -2.11
CA ASP A 417 -13.28 -27.49 -1.97
C ASP A 417 -14.32 -28.19 -1.09
N THR A 418 -14.11 -28.09 0.22
CA THR A 418 -14.95 -28.70 1.27
C THR A 418 -16.02 -27.76 1.80
N GLY A 419 -16.24 -26.60 1.17
CA GLY A 419 -17.20 -25.58 1.63
C GLY A 419 -16.80 -24.88 2.94
N LEU A 420 -15.56 -25.08 3.41
CA LEU A 420 -14.98 -24.37 4.55
C LEU A 420 -14.29 -23.08 4.07
N GLU A 421 -14.30 -22.05 4.91
CA GLU A 421 -13.69 -20.73 4.65
C GLU A 421 -12.30 -20.85 3.98
N PRO A 422 -11.89 -19.85 3.16
CA PRO A 422 -10.63 -19.87 2.41
C PRO A 422 -9.50 -20.39 3.29
N LEU A 423 -9.03 -21.60 2.96
CA LEU A 423 -8.10 -22.40 3.75
C LEU A 423 -6.82 -21.61 3.97
N SER A 424 -6.77 -20.86 5.06
CA SER A 424 -5.70 -19.87 5.26
C SER A 424 -4.31 -20.54 5.20
N ARG A 425 -4.17 -21.83 5.51
CA ARG A 425 -2.89 -22.56 5.62
C ARG A 425 -2.61 -23.55 4.48
N THR A 426 -3.43 -23.55 3.43
CA THR A 426 -3.25 -24.42 2.26
C THR A 426 -2.95 -23.58 1.03
N PHE A 427 -1.91 -23.94 0.29
CA PHE A 427 -1.52 -23.26 -0.93
C PHE A 427 -1.51 -24.22 -2.10
N VAL A 428 -1.97 -23.76 -3.26
CA VAL A 428 -1.89 -24.51 -4.52
C VAL A 428 -1.30 -23.59 -5.57
N GLU A 429 -0.03 -23.80 -5.91
CA GLU A 429 0.71 -23.00 -6.88
C GLU A 429 1.63 -23.93 -7.67
N GLY A 430 1.42 -23.97 -8.99
CA GLY A 430 2.17 -24.85 -9.87
C GLY A 430 3.44 -24.22 -10.43
N ALA A 431 4.30 -25.05 -11.01
CA ALA A 431 5.49 -24.58 -11.72
C ALA A 431 5.80 -25.43 -12.96
N GLN A 432 6.04 -24.77 -14.09
CA GLN A 432 6.42 -25.47 -15.32
C GLN A 432 7.80 -26.13 -15.25
N ALA A 433 8.74 -25.50 -14.53
CA ALA A 433 10.15 -25.86 -14.49
C ALA A 433 10.75 -25.67 -13.09
N PRO A 434 11.92 -26.26 -12.79
CA PRO A 434 12.60 -26.15 -11.49
C PRO A 434 12.77 -24.72 -10.97
N ASP A 435 13.14 -23.75 -11.82
CA ASP A 435 13.28 -22.33 -11.42
C ASP A 435 11.97 -21.71 -10.93
N GLY A 436 10.84 -22.10 -11.55
CA GLY A 436 9.52 -21.70 -11.09
C GLY A 436 9.22 -22.31 -9.72
N PHE A 437 9.53 -23.58 -9.54
CA PHE A 437 9.27 -24.30 -8.30
C PHE A 437 10.11 -23.75 -7.12
N ILE A 438 11.37 -23.37 -7.35
CA ILE A 438 12.21 -22.67 -6.34
C ILE A 438 11.49 -21.42 -5.81
N LYS A 439 10.93 -20.60 -6.72
CA LYS A 439 10.22 -19.35 -6.36
C LYS A 439 8.94 -19.64 -5.58
N VAL A 440 8.22 -20.69 -5.94
CA VAL A 440 7.01 -21.14 -5.23
C VAL A 440 7.35 -21.55 -3.80
N VAL A 441 8.31 -22.46 -3.62
CA VAL A 441 8.72 -22.94 -2.29
C VAL A 441 9.27 -21.81 -1.43
N LEU A 442 10.10 -20.93 -1.99
CA LEU A 442 10.65 -19.78 -1.25
C LEU A 442 9.54 -18.84 -0.76
N ARG A 443 8.51 -18.61 -1.57
CA ARG A 443 7.35 -17.81 -1.16
C ARG A 443 6.61 -18.46 0.01
N TRP A 444 6.42 -19.78 -0.02
CA TRP A 444 5.78 -20.50 1.09
C TRP A 444 6.61 -20.47 2.38
N ILE A 445 7.94 -20.59 2.28
CA ILE A 445 8.85 -20.40 3.44
C ILE A 445 8.70 -18.99 4.01
N LEU A 446 8.69 -17.96 3.17
CA LEU A 446 8.53 -16.56 3.63
C LEU A 446 7.14 -16.33 4.27
N LEU A 447 6.09 -16.96 3.74
CA LEU A 447 4.75 -16.94 4.32
C LEU A 447 4.71 -17.64 5.69
N LEU A 448 5.45 -18.74 5.85
CA LEU A 448 5.61 -19.41 7.15
C LEU A 448 6.22 -18.46 8.17
N VAL A 449 7.32 -17.78 7.81
CA VAL A 449 7.98 -16.81 8.70
C VAL A 449 7.06 -15.65 9.04
N GLY A 450 6.35 -15.10 8.06
CA GLY A 450 5.42 -13.98 8.27
C GLY A 450 4.20 -14.33 9.13
N ARG A 451 3.92 -15.62 9.33
CA ARG A 451 2.79 -16.12 10.13
C ARG A 451 3.16 -16.61 11.51
N ASP A 452 4.45 -16.73 11.84
CA ASP A 452 4.87 -17.11 13.19
C ASP A 452 4.49 -15.98 14.16
N PRO A 453 3.42 -16.13 14.97
CA PRO A 453 2.93 -15.05 15.83
C PRO A 453 3.91 -14.72 16.95
N THR A 454 4.90 -15.59 17.16
CA THR A 454 5.93 -15.40 18.19
C THR A 454 7.03 -14.47 17.71
N LYS A 455 7.00 -13.99 16.46
CA LYS A 455 8.13 -13.28 15.86
C LYS A 455 7.71 -12.06 15.03
N PRO A 456 8.55 -11.01 15.03
CA PRO A 456 8.33 -9.86 14.17
C PRO A 456 8.46 -10.27 12.68
N PRO A 457 7.77 -9.57 11.76
CA PRO A 457 7.91 -9.83 10.33
C PRO A 457 9.38 -9.73 9.91
N PRO A 458 9.83 -10.57 8.94
CA PRO A 458 11.21 -10.52 8.47
C PRO A 458 11.53 -9.12 7.94
N ALA A 459 12.76 -8.66 8.14
CA ALA A 459 13.22 -7.42 7.54
C ALA A 459 12.95 -7.48 6.02
N PRO A 460 12.44 -6.40 5.40
CA PRO A 460 12.20 -6.40 3.96
C PRO A 460 13.49 -6.77 3.24
N LEU A 461 13.41 -7.75 2.33
CA LEU A 461 14.54 -8.12 1.48
C LEU A 461 15.07 -6.86 0.80
N PRO A 462 16.40 -6.65 0.73
CA PRO A 462 16.97 -5.46 0.10
C PRO A 462 16.40 -5.31 -1.32
N THR A 463 15.68 -4.20 -1.53
CA THR A 463 14.82 -3.96 -2.69
C THR A 463 15.58 -3.74 -4.00
N ASN A 464 16.92 -3.66 -3.96
CA ASN A 464 17.70 -3.23 -5.11
C ASN A 464 18.16 -4.35 -6.05
N ASP A 465 17.93 -5.63 -5.75
CA ASP A 465 18.24 -6.65 -6.75
C ASP A 465 17.53 -8.00 -6.53
N ARG A 466 16.25 -8.07 -6.91
CA ARG A 466 15.53 -9.36 -6.96
C ARG A 466 16.11 -10.33 -8.01
N SER A 467 16.91 -9.83 -8.96
CA SER A 467 17.59 -10.63 -9.99
C SER A 467 18.93 -11.20 -9.54
N GLN A 468 19.68 -10.55 -8.64
CA GLN A 468 20.99 -11.04 -8.18
C GLN A 468 20.93 -12.11 -7.09
N LEU A 469 19.79 -12.26 -6.40
CA LEU A 469 19.63 -13.30 -5.37
C LEU A 469 19.22 -14.66 -5.94
N LEU A 470 18.71 -14.68 -7.17
CA LEU A 470 18.35 -15.91 -7.87
C LEU A 470 19.49 -16.26 -8.83
N PRO A 471 20.07 -17.47 -8.76
CA PRO A 471 20.99 -17.91 -9.80
C PRO A 471 20.30 -17.81 -11.17
N THR A 472 21.04 -17.41 -12.19
CA THR A 472 20.51 -17.18 -13.54
C THR A 472 20.04 -18.46 -14.23
N SER A 473 20.53 -19.61 -13.76
CA SER A 473 19.98 -20.93 -14.06
C SER A 473 20.27 -21.92 -12.94
N VAL A 474 19.46 -22.97 -12.86
CA VAL A 474 19.69 -24.14 -12.01
C VAL A 474 21.07 -24.79 -12.27
N ASP A 475 21.53 -24.79 -13.52
CA ASP A 475 22.80 -25.40 -13.91
C ASP A 475 24.03 -24.68 -13.35
N GLU A 476 23.95 -23.35 -13.18
CA GLU A 476 25.02 -22.53 -12.60
C GLU A 476 25.25 -22.88 -11.12
N TYR A 477 24.21 -23.33 -10.41
CA TYR A 477 24.30 -23.77 -9.02
C TYR A 477 24.82 -25.21 -8.88
N PHE A 478 24.62 -26.06 -9.89
CA PHE A 478 25.08 -27.45 -9.88
C PHE A 478 26.47 -27.67 -10.48
N GLY A 479 27.01 -26.68 -11.20
CA GLY A 479 28.39 -26.71 -11.69
C GLY A 479 29.43 -26.84 -10.56
N ASP A 480 29.14 -26.28 -9.39
CA ASP A 480 30.05 -26.25 -8.24
C ASP A 480 29.88 -27.45 -7.26
N LEU A 481 28.91 -28.33 -7.50
CA LEU A 481 28.57 -29.47 -6.63
C LEU A 481 28.89 -30.85 -7.23
N ARG A 482 29.69 -30.91 -8.31
CA ARG A 482 30.18 -32.15 -8.92
C ARG A 482 31.55 -32.58 -8.42
#